data_AF-A0A804Q778-F1
#
_entry.id   AF-A0A804Q778-F1
#
_cell.length_a   1.000
_cell.length_b   1.000
_cell.length_c   1.000
_cell.angle_alpha   90.00
_cell.angle_beta   90.00
_cell.angle_gamma   90.00
#
_symmetry.space_group_name_H-M   'P 1'
#
loop_
_entity.id
_entity.type
_entity.pdbx_description
1 polymer ?
#
loop_
_entity_poly.entity_id
_entity_poly.type
_entity_poly.pdbx_seq_one_letter_code
_entity_poly.pdbx_strand_id
1 'polypeptide(L)'
;MMMSDDDDAEPQLNAVEGYYFVDSKNEKEPVCFSTLPFWFGDTDDLPDGKKKLVLRGTGDPGVKVYDEVVACRLGLEGKQPEFAVLTAKGRRWIRLIRPLNSYEEMIRTVLITAQMLHFLRRKPHEPEKTLWNHLCKVFNKFDVPPSE
;
A
#
# COMPACT_ATOMS: atom_id res chain seq x y z
N MET A 1 27.98 -38.26 -6.77
CA MET A 1 26.64 -37.95 -6.21
C MET A 1 26.27 -36.57 -6.71
N MET A 2 25.19 -36.46 -7.47
CA MET A 2 24.71 -35.18 -8.01
C MET A 2 23.92 -34.52 -6.87
N MET A 3 24.38 -33.37 -6.39
CA MET A 3 23.57 -32.48 -5.56
C MET A 3 23.09 -31.39 -6.50
N SER A 4 21.84 -31.50 -6.92
CA SER A 4 21.20 -30.55 -7.82
C SER A 4 21.01 -29.22 -7.11
N ASP A 5 21.56 -28.17 -7.71
CA ASP A 5 21.21 -26.77 -7.49
C ASP A 5 19.70 -26.59 -7.69
N ASP A 6 18.97 -26.18 -6.64
CA ASP A 6 17.57 -25.80 -6.71
C ASP A 6 17.25 -24.70 -5.69
N ASP A 7 18.12 -23.68 -5.63
CA ASP A 7 17.88 -22.45 -4.88
C ASP A 7 17.68 -21.27 -5.85
N ASP A 8 16.86 -21.50 -6.87
CA ASP A 8 16.28 -20.45 -7.72
C ASP A 8 15.17 -19.72 -6.93
N ALA A 9 15.54 -19.22 -5.74
CA ALA A 9 14.70 -18.36 -4.95
C ALA A 9 14.61 -17.02 -5.67
N GLU A 10 13.62 -16.88 -6.56
CA GLU A 10 13.20 -15.60 -7.13
C GLU A 10 13.26 -14.54 -6.01
N PRO A 11 13.99 -13.42 -6.18
CA PRO A 11 14.12 -12.42 -5.14
C PRO A 11 12.71 -12.00 -4.72
N GLN A 12 12.35 -12.32 -3.47
CA GLN A 12 11.03 -11.99 -2.94
C GLN A 12 10.97 -10.47 -2.80
N LEU A 13 10.47 -9.81 -3.84
CA LEU A 13 10.17 -8.40 -3.86
C LEU A 13 9.08 -8.11 -2.83
N ASN A 14 9.51 -7.91 -1.59
CA ASN A 14 8.62 -7.81 -0.44
C ASN A 14 8.21 -6.36 -0.16
N ALA A 15 8.87 -5.38 -0.79
CA ALA A 15 8.67 -3.98 -0.55
C ALA A 15 8.96 -3.14 -1.81
N VAL A 16 8.15 -2.08 -2.01
CA VAL A 16 8.29 -1.16 -3.14
C VAL A 16 8.24 0.30 -2.66
N GLU A 17 9.19 1.08 -3.18
CA GLU A 17 9.28 2.53 -3.04
C GLU A 17 9.00 3.26 -4.36
N GLY A 18 8.68 4.55 -4.27
CA GLY A 18 8.34 5.40 -5.41
C GLY A 18 7.15 4.85 -6.19
N TYR A 19 6.20 4.23 -5.49
CA TYR A 19 5.13 3.49 -6.14
C TYR A 19 4.02 4.40 -6.68
N TYR A 20 3.37 3.91 -7.73
CA TYR A 20 2.08 4.39 -8.22
C TYR A 20 1.34 3.24 -8.92
N PHE A 21 0.04 3.42 -9.15
CA PHE A 21 -0.79 2.40 -9.79
C PHE A 21 -1.44 2.97 -11.04
N VAL A 22 -1.60 2.12 -12.06
CA VAL A 22 -2.38 2.41 -13.27
C VAL A 22 -3.43 1.33 -13.50
N ASP A 23 -4.48 1.62 -14.26
CA ASP A 23 -5.46 0.60 -14.62
C ASP A 23 -4.84 -0.36 -15.64
N SER A 24 -4.97 -1.68 -15.42
CA SER A 24 -4.46 -2.71 -16.34
C SER A 24 -5.02 -2.61 -17.76
N LYS A 25 -6.19 -2.00 -17.95
CA LYS A 25 -6.80 -1.78 -19.26
C LYS A 25 -6.45 -0.42 -19.86
N ASN A 26 -5.99 0.53 -19.04
CA ASN A 26 -5.64 1.88 -19.47
C ASN A 26 -4.49 2.43 -18.61
N GLU A 27 -3.27 2.21 -19.08
CA GLU A 27 -2.04 2.55 -18.36
C GLU A 27 -1.61 4.02 -18.48
N LYS A 28 -2.46 4.90 -19.03
CA LYS A 28 -2.09 6.30 -19.30
C LYS A 28 -2.03 7.15 -18.04
N GLU A 29 -3.00 6.99 -17.15
CA GLU A 29 -3.18 7.85 -15.97
C GLU A 29 -3.05 7.06 -14.67
N PRO A 30 -2.42 7.63 -13.63
CA PRO A 30 -2.42 7.03 -12.32
C PRO A 30 -3.85 6.88 -11.77
N VAL A 31 -4.08 5.81 -11.01
CA VAL A 31 -5.35 5.54 -10.32
C VAL A 31 -5.12 5.20 -8.87
N CYS A 32 -6.06 5.56 -8.00
CA CYS A 32 -5.97 5.26 -6.58
C CYS A 32 -6.09 3.74 -6.30
N PHE A 33 -5.14 3.19 -5.53
CA PHE A 33 -5.15 1.77 -5.16
C PHE A 33 -6.31 1.39 -4.23
N SER A 34 -6.97 2.35 -3.56
CA SER A 34 -8.16 2.08 -2.74
C SER A 34 -9.36 1.61 -3.56
N THR A 35 -9.26 1.62 -4.89
CA THR A 35 -10.25 1.00 -5.78
C THR A 35 -10.10 -0.52 -5.88
N LEU A 36 -9.01 -1.08 -5.35
CA LEU A 36 -8.86 -2.52 -5.12
C LEU A 36 -9.70 -2.93 -3.89
N PRO A 37 -10.22 -4.16 -3.86
CA PRO A 37 -10.85 -4.70 -2.67
C PRO A 37 -9.86 -4.75 -1.50
N PHE A 38 -10.32 -4.34 -0.32
CA PHE A 38 -9.58 -4.50 0.93
C PHE A 38 -9.76 -5.92 1.48
N TRP A 39 -8.65 -6.56 1.81
CA TRP A 39 -8.61 -7.86 2.46
C TRP A 39 -8.31 -7.70 3.95
N PHE A 40 -9.13 -8.31 4.80
CA PHE A 40 -9.12 -8.10 6.25
C PHE A 40 -8.56 -9.25 7.09
N GLY A 41 -8.22 -10.41 6.52
CA GLY A 41 -7.60 -11.50 7.28
C GLY A 41 -8.38 -12.80 7.35
N ASP A 42 -9.70 -12.73 7.25
CA ASP A 42 -10.54 -13.80 7.83
C ASP A 42 -11.07 -14.83 6.82
N THR A 43 -10.80 -14.66 5.52
CA THR A 43 -11.32 -15.56 4.48
C THR A 43 -10.26 -15.90 3.43
N ASP A 44 -10.07 -17.19 3.20
CA ASP A 44 -9.21 -17.74 2.13
C ASP A 44 -9.76 -17.43 0.72
N ASP A 45 -11.05 -17.10 0.63
CA ASP A 45 -11.69 -16.62 -0.60
C ASP A 45 -11.28 -15.18 -0.89
N LEU A 46 -10.06 -15.04 -1.39
CA LEU A 46 -9.59 -13.81 -2.02
C LEU A 46 -10.48 -13.52 -3.22
N PRO A 47 -11.26 -12.42 -3.21
CA PRO A 47 -12.16 -12.12 -4.29
C PRO A 47 -11.37 -12.11 -5.59
N ASP A 48 -11.87 -12.82 -6.60
CA ASP A 48 -11.33 -12.75 -7.94
C ASP A 48 -11.72 -11.36 -8.49
N GLY A 49 -10.91 -10.38 -8.09
CA GLY A 49 -11.17 -8.98 -8.33
C GLY A 49 -11.18 -8.76 -9.84
N LYS A 50 -12.37 -8.51 -10.41
CA LYS A 50 -12.52 -8.13 -11.82
C LYS A 50 -11.66 -6.93 -12.19
N LYS A 51 -11.32 -6.10 -11.20
CA LYS A 51 -10.43 -4.96 -11.35
C LYS A 51 -9.01 -5.34 -10.97
N LYS A 52 -8.11 -5.19 -11.94
CA LYS A 52 -6.67 -5.34 -11.77
C LYS A 52 -6.01 -3.98 -11.96
N LEU A 53 -5.12 -3.64 -11.06
CA LEU A 53 -4.23 -2.49 -11.22
C LEU A 53 -2.81 -3.00 -11.48
N VAL A 54 -2.01 -2.21 -12.18
CA VAL A 54 -0.59 -2.47 -12.34
C VAL A 54 0.17 -1.61 -11.34
N LEU A 55 0.86 -2.25 -10.41
CA LEU A 55 1.84 -1.64 -9.52
C LEU A 55 3.08 -1.31 -10.33
N ARG A 56 3.50 -0.04 -10.27
CA ARG A 56 4.80 0.41 -10.77
C ARG A 56 5.59 1.02 -9.63
N GLY A 57 6.89 0.76 -9.61
CA GLY A 57 7.77 1.33 -8.60
C GLY A 57 9.17 0.76 -8.67
N THR A 58 9.90 0.90 -7.58
CA THR A 58 11.26 0.37 -7.44
C THR A 58 11.33 -0.48 -6.18
N GLY A 59 11.68 -1.75 -6.34
CA GLY A 59 11.99 -2.66 -5.23
C GLY A 59 13.47 -2.60 -4.86
N ASP A 60 13.86 -3.41 -3.89
CA ASP A 60 15.25 -3.56 -3.46
C ASP A 60 15.93 -4.68 -4.26
N PRO A 61 17.14 -4.51 -4.85
CA PRO A 61 18.04 -3.35 -4.84
C PRO A 61 17.97 -2.50 -6.11
N GLY A 62 16.89 -1.72 -6.28
CA GLY A 62 16.70 -0.82 -7.41
C GLY A 62 15.96 -1.42 -8.61
N VAL A 63 15.50 -2.67 -8.48
CA VAL A 63 14.78 -3.38 -9.55
C VAL A 63 13.44 -2.71 -9.80
N LYS A 64 13.13 -2.43 -11.07
CA LYS A 64 11.81 -1.90 -11.45
C LYS A 64 10.75 -2.97 -11.22
N VAL A 65 9.72 -2.60 -10.46
CA VAL A 65 8.56 -3.45 -10.23
C VAL A 65 7.48 -3.08 -11.24
N TYR A 66 6.93 -4.10 -11.86
CA TYR A 66 5.77 -4.05 -12.74
C TYR A 66 4.94 -5.31 -12.49
N ASP A 67 3.92 -5.20 -11.64
CA ASP A 67 3.10 -6.35 -11.21
C ASP A 67 1.62 -6.01 -11.26
N GLU A 68 0.82 -6.93 -11.81
CA GLU A 68 -0.63 -6.87 -11.63
C GLU A 68 -1.00 -7.19 -10.19
N VAL A 69 -1.88 -6.38 -9.60
CA VAL A 69 -2.39 -6.56 -8.26
C VAL A 69 -3.92 -6.57 -8.24
N VAL A 70 -4.48 -7.32 -7.30
CA VAL A 70 -5.92 -7.65 -7.25
C VAL A 70 -6.58 -7.29 -5.92
N ALA A 71 -5.81 -7.04 -4.87
CA ALA A 71 -6.32 -6.67 -3.56
C ALA A 71 -5.32 -5.78 -2.82
N CYS A 72 -5.80 -5.06 -1.82
CA CYS A 72 -4.97 -4.32 -0.88
C CYS A 72 -5.29 -4.74 0.55
N ARG A 73 -4.34 -4.53 1.47
CA ARG A 73 -4.52 -4.72 2.91
C ARG A 73 -3.95 -3.53 3.66
N LEU A 74 -4.51 -3.26 4.84
CA LEU A 74 -4.04 -2.23 5.76
C LEU A 74 -3.72 -2.87 7.12
N GLY A 75 -2.45 -2.83 7.51
CA GLY A 75 -1.97 -3.23 8.83
C GLY A 75 -1.93 -2.02 9.77
N LEU A 76 -2.45 -2.18 10.99
CA LEU A 76 -2.54 -1.11 12.00
C LEU A 76 -1.77 -1.40 13.30
N GLU A 77 -1.18 -2.59 13.43
CA GLU A 77 -0.48 -3.01 14.67
C GLU A 77 0.89 -2.35 14.84
N GLY A 78 1.50 -1.89 13.74
CA GLY A 78 2.85 -1.34 13.72
C GLY A 78 2.99 0.04 14.35
N LYS A 79 4.22 0.58 14.28
CA LYS A 79 4.49 1.97 14.67
C LYS A 79 3.77 2.98 13.77
N GLN A 80 3.47 2.59 12.53
CA GLN A 80 2.75 3.36 11.52
C GLN A 80 1.78 2.41 10.79
N PRO A 81 0.71 2.93 10.15
CA PRO A 81 -0.11 2.14 9.26
C PRO A 81 0.72 1.63 8.07
N GLU A 82 0.52 0.37 7.70
CA GLU A 82 1.22 -0.27 6.59
C GLU A 82 0.24 -0.75 5.52
N PHE A 83 0.45 -0.31 4.28
CA PHE A 83 -0.28 -0.86 3.14
C PHE A 83 0.51 -1.98 2.49
N ALA A 84 -0.19 -3.01 2.03
CA ALA A 84 0.36 -3.97 1.10
C ALA A 84 -0.66 -4.34 0.03
N VAL A 85 -0.18 -4.84 -1.11
CA VAL A 85 -1.01 -5.27 -2.23
C VAL A 85 -0.71 -6.72 -2.59
N LEU A 86 -1.75 -7.43 -3.04
CA LEU A 86 -1.64 -8.82 -3.44
C LEU A 86 -1.39 -8.91 -4.94
N THR A 87 -0.31 -9.58 -5.34
CA THR A 87 -0.02 -9.87 -6.74
C THR A 87 -1.04 -10.84 -7.33
N ALA A 88 -1.46 -10.59 -8.56
CA ALA A 88 -2.31 -11.51 -9.32
C ALA A 88 -1.56 -12.82 -9.56
N LYS A 89 -0.27 -12.73 -9.95
CA LYS A 89 0.62 -13.87 -10.15
C LYS A 89 1.23 -14.30 -8.81
N GLY A 90 1.09 -15.58 -8.46
CA GLY A 90 1.73 -16.16 -7.27
C GLY A 90 1.12 -15.74 -5.93
N ARG A 91 0.13 -14.84 -5.90
CA ARG A 91 -0.60 -14.42 -4.70
C ARG A 91 0.33 -14.00 -3.55
N ARG A 92 1.36 -13.20 -3.86
CA ARG A 92 2.35 -12.67 -2.91
C ARG A 92 1.94 -11.28 -2.44
N TRP A 93 2.20 -10.97 -1.18
CA TRP A 93 1.96 -9.65 -0.63
C TRP A 93 3.20 -8.76 -0.78
N ILE A 94 3.03 -7.59 -1.39
CA ILE A 94 4.08 -6.58 -1.56
C ILE A 94 3.76 -5.39 -0.67
N ARG A 95 4.67 -5.03 0.24
CA ARG A 95 4.54 -3.84 1.09
C ARG A 95 4.77 -2.57 0.29
N LEU A 96 3.91 -1.58 0.51
CA LEU A 96 4.01 -0.26 -0.09
C LEU A 96 4.68 0.69 0.91
N ILE A 97 5.91 1.12 0.62
CA ILE A 97 6.72 1.88 1.57
C ILE A 97 6.48 3.39 1.42
N ARG A 98 6.72 3.93 0.23
CA ARG A 98 6.54 5.37 -0.06
C ARG A 98 6.06 5.57 -1.49
N PRO A 99 4.97 6.33 -1.71
CA PRO A 99 4.50 6.63 -3.06
C PRO A 99 5.47 7.59 -3.76
N LEU A 100 5.31 7.71 -5.08
CA LEU A 100 5.87 8.84 -5.84
C LEU A 100 5.23 10.15 -5.34
N ASN A 101 6.00 11.24 -5.24
CA ASN A 101 5.49 12.52 -4.71
C ASN A 101 4.20 13.01 -5.41
N SER A 102 4.15 12.93 -6.75
CA SER A 102 2.96 13.32 -7.52
C SER A 102 1.77 12.38 -7.32
N TYR A 103 2.03 11.12 -6.98
CA TYR A 103 0.97 10.15 -6.68
C TYR A 103 0.44 10.30 -5.25
N GLU A 104 1.29 10.75 -4.32
CA GLU A 104 0.92 10.92 -2.92
C GLU A 104 -0.26 11.89 -2.75
N GLU A 105 -0.32 12.95 -3.56
CA GLU A 105 -1.45 13.88 -3.57
C GLU A 105 -2.77 13.18 -3.91
N MET A 106 -2.78 12.30 -4.92
CA MET A 106 -3.96 11.53 -5.33
C MET A 106 -4.47 10.59 -4.25
N ILE A 107 -3.55 9.92 -3.54
CA ILE A 107 -3.91 8.94 -2.50
C ILE A 107 -3.97 9.56 -1.11
N ARG A 108 -3.85 10.87 -1.00
CA ARG A 108 -3.66 11.56 0.28
C ARG A 108 -4.77 11.28 1.28
N THR A 109 -6.03 11.34 0.83
CA THR A 109 -7.19 11.03 1.67
C THR A 109 -7.10 9.62 2.25
N VAL A 110 -6.66 8.65 1.46
CA VAL A 110 -6.47 7.25 1.90
C VAL A 110 -5.40 7.15 2.98
N LEU A 111 -4.28 7.86 2.81
CA LEU A 111 -3.21 7.91 3.80
C LEU A 111 -3.67 8.58 5.11
N ILE A 112 -4.43 9.68 5.03
CA ILE A 112 -5.00 10.35 6.21
C ILE A 112 -5.95 9.41 6.95
N THR A 113 -6.89 8.77 6.24
CA THR A 113 -7.83 7.81 6.84
C THR A 113 -7.09 6.66 7.54
N ALA A 114 -6.03 6.12 6.93
CA ALA A 114 -5.23 5.07 7.56
C ALA A 114 -4.54 5.55 8.85
N GLN A 115 -4.03 6.79 8.88
CA GLN A 115 -3.46 7.39 10.08
C GLN A 115 -4.52 7.62 11.17
N MET A 116 -5.73 8.04 10.79
CA MET A 116 -6.85 8.16 11.74
C MET A 116 -7.21 6.81 12.37
N LEU A 117 -7.38 5.78 11.54
CA LEU A 117 -7.69 4.43 12.02
C LEU A 117 -6.58 3.88 12.93
N HIS A 118 -5.31 4.11 12.56
CA HIS A 118 -4.16 3.74 13.37
C HIS A 118 -4.16 4.44 14.73
N PHE A 119 -4.38 5.76 14.73
CA PHE A 119 -4.43 6.55 15.96
C PHE A 119 -5.56 6.09 16.88
N LEU A 120 -6.77 5.97 16.35
CA LEU A 120 -7.97 5.59 17.13
C LEU A 120 -7.85 4.18 17.69
N ARG A 121 -7.27 3.23 16.95
CA ARG A 121 -7.03 1.87 17.44
C ARG A 121 -6.08 1.85 18.65
N ARG A 122 -5.07 2.71 18.66
CA ARG A 122 -4.03 2.75 19.71
C ARG A 122 -4.38 3.65 20.89
N LYS A 123 -5.17 4.69 20.65
CA LYS A 123 -5.50 5.72 21.63
C LYS A 123 -6.99 6.08 21.58
N PRO A 124 -7.88 5.11 21.85
CA PRO A 124 -9.32 5.28 21.66
C PRO A 124 -9.97 6.33 22.58
N HIS A 125 -9.29 6.75 23.64
CA HIS A 125 -9.79 7.71 24.62
C HIS A 125 -9.12 9.09 24.58
N GLU A 126 -8.18 9.30 23.66
CA GLU A 126 -7.60 10.63 23.48
C GLU A 126 -8.63 11.58 22.88
N PRO A 127 -8.60 12.87 23.27
CA PRO A 127 -9.48 13.86 22.68
C PRO A 127 -9.14 14.04 21.19
N GLU A 128 -10.17 14.42 20.44
CA GLU A 128 -10.10 14.69 19.00
C GLU A 128 -8.97 15.67 18.63
N LYS A 129 -8.74 16.69 19.45
CA LYS A 129 -7.62 17.63 19.28
C LYS A 129 -6.25 16.93 19.19
N THR A 130 -6.04 15.85 19.95
CA THR A 130 -4.78 15.08 19.90
C THR A 130 -4.65 14.35 18.56
N LEU A 131 -5.76 13.85 18.00
CA LEU A 131 -5.80 13.24 16.66
C LEU A 131 -5.43 14.28 15.59
N TRP A 132 -6.07 15.46 15.58
CA TRP A 132 -5.78 16.51 14.60
C TRP A 132 -4.34 17.02 14.69
N ASN A 133 -3.83 17.24 15.91
CA ASN A 133 -2.42 17.58 16.11
C ASN A 133 -1.48 16.51 15.56
N HIS A 134 -1.82 15.22 15.72
CA HIS A 134 -1.06 14.12 15.15
C HIS A 134 -1.08 14.15 13.62
N LEU A 135 -2.26 14.27 13.00
CA LEU A 135 -2.40 14.31 11.54
C LEU A 135 -1.66 15.51 10.94
N CYS A 136 -1.82 16.71 11.51
CA CYS A 136 -1.08 17.91 11.09
C CYS A 136 0.42 17.70 11.17
N LYS A 137 0.93 17.01 12.20
CA LYS A 137 2.36 16.69 12.32
C LYS A 137 2.82 15.69 11.25
N VAL A 138 2.04 14.65 10.95
CA VAL A 138 2.39 13.64 9.94
C VAL A 138 2.36 14.20 8.53
N PHE A 139 1.39 15.08 8.24
CA PHE A 139 1.14 15.63 6.91
C PHE A 139 1.61 17.09 6.74
N ASN A 140 2.50 17.58 7.61
CA ASN A 140 2.99 18.96 7.57
C ASN A 140 3.77 19.31 6.28
N LYS A 141 4.20 18.30 5.52
CA LYS A 141 4.90 18.47 4.24
C LYS A 141 4.00 18.93 3.09
N PHE A 142 2.69 18.94 3.30
CA PHE A 142 1.74 19.43 2.31
C PHE A 142 1.27 20.84 2.65
N ASP A 143 1.09 21.67 1.62
CA ASP A 143 0.66 23.07 1.79
C ASP A 143 -0.73 23.18 2.43
N VAL A 144 -1.62 22.25 2.11
CA VAL A 144 -2.96 22.17 2.70
C VAL A 144 -2.93 21.17 3.86
N PRO A 145 -3.22 21.56 5.11
CA PRO A 145 -3.34 20.62 6.22
C PRO A 145 -4.59 19.72 6.06
N PRO A 146 -4.65 18.56 6.73
CA PRO A 146 -5.89 17.78 6.82
C PRO A 146 -7.02 18.64 7.38
N SER A 147 -8.18 18.64 6.71
CA SER A 147 -9.37 19.40 7.12
C SER A 147 -10.13 18.70 8.24
N GLU A 148 -10.66 19.45 9.20
CA GLU A 148 -11.70 19.01 10.16
C GLU A 148 -13.03 18.69 9.45
#